data_AF-A0A3N0BRT9-F1
#
_entry.id   AF-A0A3N0BRT9-F1
#
_cell.length_a   1.000
_cell.length_b   1.000
_cell.length_c   1.000
_cell.angle_alpha   90.00
_cell.angle_beta   90.00
_cell.angle_gamma   90.00
#
_symmetry.space_group_name_H-M   'P 1'
#
loop_
_entity.id
_entity.type
_entity.pdbx_description
1 polymer ?
#
loop_
_entity_poly.entity_id
_entity_poly.type
_entity_poly.pdbx_seq_one_letter_code
_entity_poly.pdbx_strand_id
1 'polypeptide(L)'
;MTSHKPLKSVSHNFGHSFISLMNYVKDDYLLGHLLNQARQTNINKLTVDILKNVAEPKELLTNEIKSSIEHWNKWFPTLVETSGSTMDFVNSAKMTIEFDLQKTRPYNNNSDFLESPFICEIVIIDDRGKEYKHKYEGWWFPEQSATKKLWWEFWK
;
A
#
# COMPACT_ATOMS: atom_id res chain seq x y z
N MET A 1 20.87 22.77 5.08
CA MET A 1 19.72 23.57 5.57
C MET A 1 18.47 22.76 5.27
N THR A 2 17.62 22.53 6.27
CA THR A 2 16.36 21.79 6.10
C THR A 2 15.31 22.65 5.41
N SER A 3 14.41 22.02 4.65
CA SER A 3 13.32 22.72 3.94
C SER A 3 12.04 21.88 3.92
N HIS A 4 10.88 22.51 3.76
CA HIS A 4 9.62 21.83 3.49
C HIS A 4 9.47 21.35 2.05
N LYS A 5 10.23 21.92 1.10
CA LYS A 5 10.11 21.60 -0.33
C LYS A 5 10.24 20.09 -0.62
N PRO A 6 11.16 19.34 0.03
CA PRO A 6 11.29 17.90 -0.15
C PRO A 6 10.10 17.07 0.34
N LEU A 7 9.19 17.59 1.18
CA LEU A 7 8.01 16.82 1.62
C LEU A 7 7.12 16.38 0.46
N LYS A 8 7.11 17.14 -0.65
CA LYS A 8 6.46 16.74 -1.90
C LYS A 8 7.07 15.47 -2.51
N SER A 9 8.41 15.37 -2.53
CA SER A 9 9.07 14.16 -3.04
C SER A 9 8.96 13.01 -2.04
N VAL A 10 8.94 13.29 -0.74
CA VAL A 10 8.69 12.27 0.30
C VAL A 10 7.33 11.61 0.08
N SER A 11 6.25 12.37 -0.14
CA SER A 11 4.91 11.79 -0.37
C SER A 11 4.87 10.88 -1.60
N HIS A 12 5.61 11.24 -2.66
CA HIS A 12 5.77 10.41 -3.86
C HIS A 12 6.59 9.15 -3.54
N ASN A 13 7.82 9.31 -3.05
CA ASN A 13 8.74 8.20 -2.80
C ASN A 13 8.15 7.17 -1.84
N PHE A 14 7.52 7.61 -0.75
CA PHE A 14 6.88 6.71 0.20
C PHE A 14 5.80 5.87 -0.47
N GLY A 15 4.87 6.52 -1.18
CA GLY A 15 3.78 5.81 -1.84
C GLY A 15 4.25 4.86 -2.93
N HIS A 16 5.20 5.30 -3.77
CA HIS A 16 5.78 4.46 -4.81
C HIS A 16 6.46 3.22 -4.22
N SER A 17 7.26 3.39 -3.17
CA SER A 17 7.92 2.28 -2.49
C SER A 17 6.91 1.31 -1.86
N PHE A 18 5.87 1.84 -1.22
CA PHE A 18 4.85 1.05 -0.54
C PHE A 18 4.06 0.12 -1.48
N ILE A 19 3.73 0.59 -2.69
CA ILE A 19 2.97 -0.18 -3.69
C ILE A 19 3.86 -0.99 -4.65
N SER A 20 5.17 -0.92 -4.49
CA SER A 20 6.10 -1.54 -5.44
C SER A 20 6.22 -3.05 -5.26
N LEU A 21 6.74 -3.69 -6.30
CA LEU A 21 7.21 -5.08 -6.24
C LEU A 21 8.37 -5.28 -5.24
N MET A 22 8.95 -4.22 -4.69
CA MET A 22 9.95 -4.37 -3.62
C MET A 22 9.30 -4.63 -2.25
N ASN A 23 7.99 -4.43 -2.12
CA ASN A 23 7.25 -4.71 -0.91
C ASN A 23 6.73 -6.16 -0.90
N TYR A 24 7.65 -7.11 -1.05
CA TYR A 24 7.37 -8.55 -0.99
C TYR A 24 7.42 -9.03 0.46
N VAL A 25 6.36 -9.71 0.91
CA VAL A 25 6.23 -10.21 2.26
C VAL A 25 5.87 -11.69 2.20
N LYS A 26 6.81 -12.52 2.64
CA LYS A 26 6.69 -13.97 2.70
C LYS A 26 6.48 -14.61 1.31
N ASP A 27 5.24 -14.68 0.85
CA ASP A 27 4.82 -15.43 -0.33
C ASP A 27 4.10 -14.58 -1.39
N ASP A 28 3.83 -13.30 -1.10
CA ASP A 28 3.15 -12.37 -2.02
C ASP A 28 3.63 -10.93 -1.79
N TYR A 29 3.32 -10.01 -2.70
CA TYR A 29 3.49 -8.58 -2.47
C TYR A 29 2.41 -8.06 -1.54
N LEU A 30 2.68 -6.94 -0.86
CA LEU A 30 1.72 -6.35 0.06
C LEU A 30 0.36 -6.09 -0.60
N LEU A 31 0.34 -5.59 -1.84
CA LEU A 31 -0.91 -5.35 -2.55
C LEU A 31 -1.66 -6.65 -2.89
N GLY A 32 -0.95 -7.75 -3.12
CA GLY A 32 -1.55 -9.08 -3.27
C GLY A 32 -2.22 -9.54 -1.99
N HIS A 33 -1.48 -9.50 -0.86
CA HIS A 33 -2.04 -9.80 0.47
C HIS A 33 -3.26 -8.95 0.79
N LEU A 34 -3.17 -7.64 0.55
CA LEU A 34 -4.24 -6.69 0.88
C LEU A 34 -5.47 -6.90 -0.01
N LEU A 35 -5.29 -7.10 -1.32
CA LEU A 35 -6.40 -7.37 -2.23
C LEU A 35 -7.09 -8.70 -1.91
N ASN A 36 -6.33 -9.74 -1.57
CA ASN A 36 -6.90 -11.02 -1.14
C ASN A 36 -7.75 -10.83 0.13
N GLN A 37 -7.22 -10.15 1.14
CA GLN A 37 -7.95 -9.88 2.38
C GLN A 37 -9.18 -8.98 2.14
N ALA A 38 -9.07 -7.98 1.26
CA ALA A 38 -10.19 -7.11 0.87
C ALA A 38 -11.32 -7.90 0.21
N ARG A 39 -11.00 -8.85 -0.68
CA ARG A 39 -11.98 -9.76 -1.30
C ARG A 39 -12.66 -10.66 -0.28
N GLN A 40 -11.91 -11.21 0.69
CA GLN A 40 -12.45 -12.10 1.71
C GLN A 40 -13.39 -11.39 2.70
N THR A 41 -13.05 -10.14 3.06
CA THR A 41 -13.81 -9.35 4.05
C THR A 41 -14.87 -8.45 3.42
N ASN A 42 -14.84 -8.28 2.09
CA ASN A 42 -15.62 -7.28 1.36
C ASN A 42 -15.39 -5.83 1.84
N ILE A 43 -14.23 -5.57 2.44
CA ILE A 43 -13.79 -4.24 2.85
C ILE A 43 -12.71 -3.79 1.87
N ASN A 44 -12.94 -2.68 1.18
CA ASN A 44 -12.11 -2.30 0.04
C ASN A 44 -11.06 -1.24 0.35
N LYS A 45 -11.04 -0.67 1.57
CA LYS A 45 -10.25 0.50 1.91
C LYS A 45 -9.44 0.30 3.19
N LEU A 46 -8.13 0.53 3.09
CA LEU A 46 -7.20 0.59 4.21
C LEU A 46 -6.70 2.03 4.37
N THR A 47 -6.69 2.53 5.59
CA THR A 47 -6.09 3.82 5.97
C THR A 47 -5.00 3.61 7.01
N VAL A 48 -3.85 4.24 6.82
CA VAL A 48 -2.68 4.17 7.70
C VAL A 48 -2.33 5.58 8.18
N ASP A 49 -2.36 5.80 9.48
CA ASP A 49 -1.68 6.92 10.14
C ASP A 49 -0.21 6.52 10.33
N ILE A 50 0.65 7.08 9.47
CA ILE A 50 2.05 6.70 9.37
C ILE A 50 2.80 7.07 10.65
N LEU A 51 2.50 8.25 11.21
CA LEU A 51 3.21 8.75 12.40
C LEU A 51 2.84 7.99 13.65
N LYS A 52 1.56 7.60 13.79
CA LYS A 52 1.08 6.82 14.94
C LYS A 52 1.28 5.32 14.77
N ASN A 53 1.68 4.89 13.58
CA ASN A 53 1.76 3.48 13.21
C ASN A 53 0.44 2.74 13.47
N VAL A 54 -0.68 3.36 13.10
CA VAL A 54 -2.03 2.82 13.25
C VAL A 54 -2.62 2.60 11.87
N ALA A 55 -3.23 1.44 11.65
CA ALA A 55 -3.93 1.12 10.41
C ALA A 55 -5.35 0.63 10.69
N GLU A 56 -6.28 1.00 9.83
CA GLU A 56 -7.70 0.68 9.94
C GLU A 56 -8.31 0.41 8.56
N PRO A 57 -9.32 -0.47 8.47
CA PRO A 57 -9.89 -1.27 9.56
C PRO A 57 -9.04 -2.51 9.89
N LYS A 58 -9.18 -3.04 11.12
CA LYS A 58 -8.32 -4.14 11.63
C LYS A 58 -8.56 -5.47 10.92
N GLU A 59 -9.74 -5.62 10.34
CA GLU A 59 -10.19 -6.75 9.53
C GLU A 59 -9.33 -6.92 8.27
N LEU A 60 -8.67 -5.85 7.81
CA LEU A 60 -7.70 -5.91 6.71
C LEU A 60 -6.28 -6.25 7.18
N LEU A 61 -6.01 -6.33 8.48
CA LEU A 61 -4.65 -6.44 9.01
C LEU A 61 -4.29 -7.90 9.36
N THR A 62 -3.92 -8.66 8.34
CA THR A 62 -3.17 -9.91 8.54
C THR A 62 -1.79 -9.61 9.14
N ASN A 63 -1.10 -10.64 9.64
CA ASN A 63 0.25 -10.48 10.19
C ASN A 63 1.23 -9.93 9.14
N GLU A 64 1.13 -10.40 7.91
CA GLU A 64 1.94 -9.98 6.77
C GLU A 64 1.71 -8.50 6.43
N ILE A 65 0.44 -8.07 6.37
CA ILE A 65 0.07 -6.68 6.09
C ILE A 65 0.56 -5.76 7.21
N LYS A 66 0.32 -6.15 8.46
CA LYS A 66 0.75 -5.38 9.64
C LYS A 66 2.27 -5.23 9.68
N SER A 67 3.02 -6.31 9.47
CA SER A 67 4.48 -6.29 9.47
C SER A 67 5.04 -5.36 8.38
N SER A 68 4.43 -5.34 7.19
CA SER A 68 4.85 -4.42 6.12
C SER A 68 4.60 -2.97 6.49
N ILE A 69 3.41 -2.65 7.00
CA ILE A 69 3.05 -1.30 7.44
C ILE A 69 4.02 -0.82 8.52
N GLU A 70 4.31 -1.65 9.52
CA GLU A 70 5.26 -1.32 10.57
C GLU A 70 6.67 -1.04 10.04
N HIS A 71 7.12 -1.83 9.05
CA HIS A 71 8.43 -1.63 8.41
C HIS A 71 8.49 -0.27 7.71
N TRP A 72 7.52 0.04 6.85
CA TRP A 72 7.52 1.30 6.09
C TRP A 72 7.31 2.52 6.98
N ASN A 73 6.42 2.44 7.97
CA ASN A 73 6.22 3.52 8.93
C ASN A 73 7.49 3.82 9.74
N LYS A 74 8.25 2.79 10.12
CA LYS A 74 9.57 2.97 10.78
C LYS A 74 10.61 3.62 9.87
N TRP A 75 10.53 3.40 8.56
CA TRP A 75 11.45 3.98 7.59
C TRP A 75 11.10 5.44 7.21
N PHE A 76 9.84 5.84 7.37
CA PHE A 76 9.37 7.18 6.97
C PHE A 76 10.21 8.34 7.53
N PRO A 77 10.60 8.38 8.82
CA PRO A 77 11.48 9.43 9.33
C PRO A 77 12.82 9.52 8.60
N THR A 78 13.45 8.37 8.33
CA THR A 78 14.70 8.31 7.55
C THR A 78 14.50 8.87 6.14
N LEU A 79 13.37 8.56 5.48
CA LEU A 79 13.06 9.13 4.16
C LEU A 79 12.94 10.65 4.22
N VAL A 80 12.30 11.21 5.24
CA VAL A 80 12.16 12.66 5.43
C VAL A 80 13.52 13.34 5.61
N GLU A 81 14.34 12.81 6.50
CA GLU A 81 15.66 13.38 6.83
C GLU A 81 16.63 13.30 5.65
N THR A 82 16.72 12.12 5.01
CA THR A 82 17.61 11.91 3.85
C THR A 82 17.19 12.71 2.61
N SER A 83 15.93 13.13 2.53
CA SER A 83 15.44 14.03 1.47
C SER A 83 15.81 15.50 1.72
N GLY A 84 16.46 15.84 2.83
CA GLY A 84 16.83 17.21 3.20
C GLY A 84 15.73 17.99 3.93
N SER A 85 14.79 17.28 4.56
CA SER A 85 13.77 17.87 5.44
C SER A 85 13.99 17.46 6.90
N THR A 86 13.03 17.75 7.78
CA THR A 86 13.03 17.33 9.20
C THR A 86 11.64 16.86 9.59
N MET A 87 11.58 15.91 10.54
CA MET A 87 10.32 15.48 11.13
C MET A 87 9.60 16.58 11.89
N ASP A 88 10.30 17.62 12.36
CA ASP A 88 9.68 18.78 13.00
C ASP A 88 8.71 19.53 12.07
N PHE A 89 8.90 19.40 10.76
CA PHE A 89 8.00 19.98 9.76
C PHE A 89 6.79 19.09 9.47
N VAL A 90 6.71 17.86 9.98
CA VAL A 90 5.64 16.93 9.65
C VAL A 90 4.61 16.89 10.76
N ASN A 91 3.45 17.53 10.54
CA ASN A 91 2.34 17.54 11.49
C ASN A 91 1.47 16.28 11.36
N SER A 92 1.24 15.79 10.14
CA SER A 92 0.59 14.49 9.92
C SER A 92 1.05 13.84 8.63
N ALA A 93 0.98 12.51 8.57
CA ALA A 93 1.23 11.72 7.38
C ALA A 93 0.25 10.54 7.33
N LYS A 94 -0.56 10.47 6.28
CA LYS A 94 -1.60 9.46 6.09
C LYS A 94 -1.45 8.82 4.72
N MET A 95 -1.63 7.51 4.66
CA MET A 95 -1.76 6.76 3.43
C MET A 95 -3.11 6.05 3.37
N THR A 96 -3.72 6.01 2.20
CA THR A 96 -4.96 5.30 1.94
C THR A 96 -4.79 4.41 0.72
N ILE A 97 -5.21 3.15 0.80
CA ILE A 97 -5.29 2.24 -0.35
C ILE A 97 -6.74 1.80 -0.48
N GLU A 98 -7.29 1.93 -1.68
CA GLU A 98 -8.66 1.56 -1.98
C GLU A 98 -8.73 0.75 -3.27
N PHE A 99 -9.41 -0.38 -3.23
CA PHE A 99 -9.69 -1.22 -4.40
C PHE A 99 -11.12 -1.01 -4.88
N ASP A 100 -11.34 -1.15 -6.18
CA ASP A 100 -12.68 -1.39 -6.72
C ASP A 100 -12.88 -2.91 -6.85
N LEU A 101 -13.58 -3.50 -5.88
CA LEU A 101 -13.82 -4.95 -5.86
C LEU A 101 -14.90 -5.39 -6.84
N GLN A 102 -15.70 -4.46 -7.38
CA GLN A 102 -16.74 -4.77 -8.37
C GLN A 102 -16.17 -4.83 -9.79
N LYS A 103 -15.02 -4.19 -10.01
CA LYS A 103 -14.34 -4.17 -11.29
C LYS A 103 -13.18 -5.14 -11.30
N THR A 104 -13.25 -6.12 -12.21
CA THR A 104 -12.17 -7.08 -12.42
C THR A 104 -11.83 -7.24 -13.89
N ARG A 105 -10.57 -7.58 -14.18
CA ARG A 105 -10.15 -8.03 -15.51
C ARG A 105 -9.13 -9.18 -15.40
N PRO A 106 -9.03 -10.07 -16.40
CA PRO A 106 -7.93 -11.03 -16.47
C PRO A 106 -6.59 -10.30 -16.59
N TYR A 107 -5.56 -10.80 -15.92
CA TYR A 107 -4.20 -10.30 -16.09
C TYR A 107 -3.67 -10.67 -17.49
N ASN A 108 -3.11 -9.69 -18.19
CA ASN A 108 -2.74 -9.83 -19.61
C ASN A 108 -1.79 -11.00 -19.90
N ASN A 109 -0.85 -11.31 -18.99
CA ASN A 109 0.14 -12.36 -19.22
C ASN A 109 -0.31 -13.74 -18.72
N ASN A 110 -1.35 -13.79 -17.88
CA ASN A 110 -1.93 -15.03 -17.40
C ASN A 110 -3.39 -14.80 -16.96
N SER A 111 -4.33 -15.32 -17.75
CA SER A 111 -5.77 -15.16 -17.52
C SER A 111 -6.31 -15.87 -16.29
N ASP A 112 -5.52 -16.72 -15.64
CA ASP A 112 -5.91 -17.37 -14.37
C ASP A 112 -5.92 -16.38 -13.20
N PHE A 113 -5.27 -15.22 -13.35
CA PHE A 113 -5.29 -14.15 -12.34
C PHE A 113 -6.31 -13.07 -12.69
N LEU A 114 -7.07 -12.65 -11.67
CA LEU A 114 -8.00 -11.53 -11.77
C LEU A 114 -7.44 -10.30 -11.07
N GLU A 115 -7.25 -9.24 -11.84
CA GLU A 115 -6.87 -7.92 -11.36
C GLU A 115 -8.08 -7.14 -10.88
N SER A 116 -7.90 -6.33 -9.84
CA SER A 116 -8.81 -5.24 -9.46
C SER A 116 -8.05 -3.91 -9.52
N PRO A 117 -8.68 -2.82 -9.98
CA PRO A 117 -8.02 -1.54 -9.97
C PRO A 117 -7.94 -1.02 -8.53
N PHE A 118 -6.88 -0.26 -8.27
CA PHE A 118 -6.64 0.34 -6.96
C PHE A 118 -6.20 1.80 -7.09
N ILE A 119 -6.43 2.53 -6.01
CA ILE A 119 -5.93 3.88 -5.77
C ILE A 119 -5.10 3.84 -4.48
N CYS A 120 -3.88 4.36 -4.53
CA CYS A 120 -3.08 4.63 -3.35
C CYS A 120 -2.82 6.13 -3.24
N GLU A 121 -3.17 6.73 -2.11
CA GLU A 121 -3.02 8.16 -1.86
C GLU A 121 -2.23 8.42 -0.59
N ILE A 122 -1.21 9.28 -0.69
CA ILE A 122 -0.37 9.69 0.43
C ILE A 122 -0.58 11.19 0.62
N VAL A 123 -0.87 11.59 1.85
CA VAL A 123 -1.06 12.98 2.26
C VAL A 123 -0.15 13.29 3.44
N ILE A 124 0.72 14.28 3.28
CA ILE A 124 1.55 14.84 4.35
C ILE A 124 1.09 16.27 4.58
N ILE A 125 0.81 16.64 5.84
CA ILE A 125 0.50 18.02 6.24
C ILE A 125 1.69 18.54 7.03
N ASP A 126 2.25 19.68 6.62
CA ASP A 126 3.35 20.30 7.36
C ASP A 126 2.89 21.10 8.59
N ASP A 127 3.86 21.53 9.40
CA ASP A 127 3.71 22.39 10.58
C ASP A 127 3.02 23.74 10.30
N ARG A 128 2.92 24.14 9.02
CA ARG A 128 2.21 25.35 8.57
C ARG A 128 0.82 25.04 8.02
N GLY A 129 0.39 23.79 8.09
CA GLY A 129 -0.88 23.32 7.55
C GLY A 129 -0.89 23.12 6.03
N LYS A 130 0.27 23.18 5.35
CA LYS A 130 0.32 22.95 3.90
C LYS A 130 0.28 21.46 3.59
N GLU A 131 -0.59 21.10 2.65
CA GLU A 131 -0.75 19.73 2.17
C GLU A 131 0.22 19.38 1.03
N TYR A 132 0.84 18.21 1.12
CA TYR A 132 1.60 17.53 0.07
C TYR A 132 0.91 16.19 -0.21
N LYS A 133 0.34 16.07 -1.40
CA LYS A 133 -0.47 14.93 -1.79
C LYS A 133 0.07 14.27 -3.05
N HIS A 134 0.10 12.94 -3.05
CA HIS A 134 0.39 12.14 -4.24
C HIS A 134 -0.59 10.98 -4.36
N LYS A 135 -0.98 10.65 -5.60
CA LYS A 135 -1.94 9.61 -5.91
C LYS A 135 -1.36 8.68 -6.98
N TYR A 136 -1.45 7.39 -6.74
CA TYR A 136 -1.14 6.32 -7.67
C TYR A 136 -2.41 5.57 -8.02
N GLU A 137 -2.52 5.20 -9.29
CA GLU A 137 -3.61 4.38 -9.80
C GLU A 137 -3.00 3.21 -10.56
N GLY A 138 -3.58 2.04 -10.41
CA GLY A 138 -3.06 0.84 -11.04
C GLY A 138 -4.08 -0.29 -11.00
N TRP A 139 -3.62 -1.44 -11.46
CA TRP A 139 -4.32 -2.71 -11.36
C TRP A 139 -3.40 -3.68 -10.65
N TRP A 140 -3.97 -4.50 -9.78
CA TRP A 140 -3.21 -5.52 -9.07
C TRP A 140 -3.99 -6.83 -9.02
N PHE A 141 -3.28 -7.95 -9.05
CA PHE A 141 -3.80 -9.28 -8.81
C PHE A 141 -3.00 -9.93 -7.67
N PRO A 142 -3.58 -10.76 -6.80
CA PRO A 142 -2.79 -11.50 -5.83
C PRO A 142 -2.11 -12.71 -6.48
N GLU A 143 -0.78 -12.77 -6.41
CA GLU A 143 0.07 -13.80 -7.00
C GLU A 143 -0.19 -15.19 -6.40
N GLN A 144 -0.59 -15.28 -5.13
CA GLN A 144 -0.97 -16.56 -4.50
C GLN A 144 -2.45 -16.92 -4.69
N SER A 145 -3.29 -16.00 -5.19
CA SER A 145 -4.74 -16.26 -5.35
C SER A 145 -5.11 -17.05 -6.61
N ALA A 146 -4.18 -17.28 -7.55
CA ALA A 146 -4.35 -18.39 -8.47
C ALA A 146 -4.33 -19.64 -7.61
N THR A 147 -5.52 -20.18 -7.33
CA THR A 147 -5.68 -21.59 -7.01
C THR A 147 -4.64 -22.34 -7.82
N LYS A 148 -3.62 -22.89 -7.16
CA LYS A 148 -2.92 -24.05 -7.70
C LYS A 148 -4.06 -25.02 -7.96
N LYS A 149 -4.56 -25.08 -9.20
CA LYS A 149 -5.40 -26.18 -9.65
C LYS A 149 -4.55 -27.39 -9.38
N LEU A 150 -4.84 -28.05 -8.27
CA LEU A 150 -4.11 -29.21 -7.86
C LEU A 150 -4.38 -30.22 -8.98
N TRP A 151 -3.33 -30.57 -9.71
CA TRP A 151 -3.37 -31.39 -10.92
C TRP A 151 -4.15 -32.72 -10.76
N TRP A 152 -4.42 -33.15 -9.53
CA TRP A 152 -5.27 -34.31 -9.21
C TRP A 152 -6.78 -34.06 -9.25
N GLU A 153 -7.28 -32.81 -9.31
CA GLU A 153 -8.73 -32.53 -9.40
C GLU A 153 -9.32 -32.78 -10.79
N PHE A 154 -8.49 -33.04 -11.80
CA PHE A 154 -8.91 -33.41 -13.17
C PHE A 154 -9.09 -34.91 -13.40
N TRP A 155 -8.89 -35.75 -12.37
CA TRP A 155 -9.07 -37.21 -12.43
C TRP A 155 -10.17 -37.69 -11.48
N LYS A 156 -11.39 -37.13 -11.62
CA LYS A 156 -12.62 -37.72 -11.07
C LYS A 156 -13.55 -38.14 -12.20
#